data_AF-A0A8T5IDN7-F1
#
_entry.id   AF-A0A8T5IDN7-F1
#
_cell.length_a   1.000
_cell.length_b   1.000
_cell.length_c   1.000
_cell.angle_alpha   90.00
_cell.angle_beta   90.00
_cell.angle_gamma   90.00
#
_symmetry.space_group_name_H-M   'P 1'
#
loop_
_entity.id
_entity.type
_entity.pdbx_description
1 polymer ?
#
loop_
_entity_poly.entity_id
_entity_poly.type
_entity_poly.pdbx_seq_one_letter_code
_entity_poly.pdbx_strand_id
1 'polypeptide(L)'
;RQRGRIYNVPPDISAVKVQVRTRRIKRLEVLDNDGEYLVLEIDCEAGTYIRTMARDIGLLINRRCELVELRRNRSGIFNLENCVSMQELADAVWLWQEKGQEDALMRLIQPMELLTRRYPKVIVKDSAAASLAHGSPLMKPGLVSMPDSVKAGHEVAIYTLKGELVALAELLFSTEEIAAKDSGEVARSNCVLLNPGVYPRFKA
;
A
#
# COMPACT_ATOMS: atom_id res chain seq x y z
N ARG A 1 19.14 19.20 12.67
CA ARG A 1 18.12 18.13 12.61
C ARG A 1 17.52 18.12 11.20
N GLN A 2 17.88 17.17 10.34
CA GLN A 2 17.27 17.04 9.02
C GLN A 2 15.87 16.43 9.15
N ARG A 3 14.85 17.27 9.33
CA ARG A 3 13.43 16.90 9.21
C ARG A 3 12.83 17.74 8.11
N GLY A 4 11.85 17.20 7.38
CA GLY A 4 11.19 17.91 6.29
C GLY A 4 11.70 17.47 4.92
N ARG A 5 11.69 18.40 3.95
CA ARG A 5 12.06 18.10 2.56
C ARG A 5 13.58 18.11 2.40
N ILE A 6 14.12 17.06 1.81
CA ILE A 6 15.52 16.92 1.45
C ILE A 6 15.66 16.68 -0.05
N TYR A 7 16.80 17.04 -0.61
CA TYR A 7 17.21 16.55 -1.91
C TYR A 7 17.81 15.16 -1.74
N ASN A 8 17.42 14.23 -2.62
CA ASN A 8 17.90 12.87 -2.62
C ASN A 8 18.10 12.43 -4.06
N VAL A 9 19.33 12.02 -4.37
CA VAL A 9 19.71 11.56 -5.70
C VAL A 9 19.84 10.04 -5.66
N PRO A 10 19.15 9.31 -6.56
CA PRO A 10 19.40 7.88 -6.73
C PRO A 10 20.89 7.62 -6.99
N PRO A 11 21.48 6.56 -6.42
CA PRO A 11 22.84 6.14 -6.74
C PRO A 11 22.93 5.63 -8.19
N ASP A 12 24.16 5.52 -8.70
CA ASP A 12 24.44 5.06 -10.07
C ASP A 12 23.79 3.70 -10.37
N ILE A 13 23.84 2.78 -9.40
CA ILE A 13 23.13 1.50 -9.44
C ILE A 13 21.73 1.72 -8.85
N SER A 14 20.76 2.06 -9.71
CA SER A 14 19.36 2.19 -9.32
C SER A 14 18.41 1.77 -10.44
N ALA A 15 17.21 1.32 -10.07
CA ALA A 15 16.16 0.91 -11.01
C ALA A 15 15.42 2.10 -11.67
N VAL A 16 15.85 3.34 -11.41
CA VAL A 16 15.18 4.57 -11.85
C VAL A 16 16.21 5.54 -12.39
N LYS A 17 15.79 6.45 -13.27
CA LYS A 17 16.67 7.52 -13.79
C LYS A 17 17.33 8.31 -12.65
N VAL A 18 18.65 8.41 -12.71
CA VAL A 18 19.48 9.23 -11.79
C VAL A 18 19.20 10.70 -12.06
N GLN A 19 18.44 11.32 -11.17
CA GLN A 19 18.12 12.75 -11.20
C GLN A 19 17.77 13.21 -9.79
N VAL A 20 18.00 14.49 -9.49
CA VAL A 20 17.66 15.07 -8.18
C VAL A 20 16.16 14.98 -7.95
N ARG A 21 15.76 14.48 -6.78
CA ARG A 21 14.36 14.41 -6.35
C ARG A 21 14.22 14.98 -4.96
N THR A 22 13.04 15.51 -4.66
CA THR A 22 12.70 15.87 -3.29
C THR A 22 12.11 14.66 -2.58
N ARG A 23 12.50 14.43 -1.33
CA ARG A 23 11.92 13.41 -0.44
C ARG A 23 11.61 14.03 0.91
N ARG A 24 10.59 13.51 1.59
CA ARG A 24 10.26 13.96 2.94
C ARG A 24 10.78 12.98 4.01
N ILE A 25 11.58 13.50 4.93
CA ILE A 25 11.91 12.83 6.19
C ILE A 25 10.89 13.28 7.25
N LYS A 26 10.09 12.32 7.72
CA LYS A 26 9.07 12.53 8.75
C LYS A 26 9.68 12.55 10.15
N ARG A 27 10.55 11.58 10.44
CA ARG A 27 11.25 11.44 11.73
C ARG A 27 12.68 10.98 11.47
N LEU A 28 13.59 11.47 12.31
CA LEU A 28 14.99 11.06 12.36
C LEU A 28 15.42 11.14 13.81
N GLU A 29 15.89 10.02 14.34
CA GLU A 29 16.32 9.84 15.72
C GLU A 29 17.67 9.11 15.74
N VAL A 30 18.56 9.56 16.63
CA VAL A 30 19.81 8.86 16.92
C VAL A 30 19.50 7.85 18.01
N LEU A 31 19.71 6.57 17.70
CA LEU A 31 19.51 5.49 18.66
C LEU A 31 20.79 5.24 19.47
N ASP A 32 21.94 5.29 18.81
CA ASP A 32 23.24 5.07 19.43
C ASP A 32 24.37 5.76 18.63
N ASN A 33 25.47 6.06 19.31
CA ASN A 33 26.65 6.67 18.73
C ASN A 33 27.88 6.42 19.62
N ASP A 34 28.84 5.65 19.12
CA ASP A 34 30.12 5.38 19.80
C ASP A 34 31.31 6.16 19.21
N GLY A 35 31.05 6.99 18.20
CA GLY A 35 32.05 7.80 17.50
C GLY A 35 32.59 7.18 16.21
N GLU A 36 32.49 5.85 16.06
CA GLU A 36 32.80 5.11 14.83
C GLU A 36 31.51 4.75 14.07
N TYR A 37 30.52 4.25 14.80
CA TYR A 37 29.21 3.88 14.31
C TYR A 37 28.14 4.85 14.81
N LEU A 38 27.22 5.20 13.90
CA LEU A 38 26.05 6.01 14.19
C LEU A 38 24.80 5.22 13.80
N VAL A 39 23.98 4.87 14.79
CA VAL A 39 22.74 4.12 14.58
C VAL A 39 21.58 5.11 14.54
N LEU A 40 20.84 5.11 13.43
CA LEU A 40 19.73 6.04 13.19
C LEU A 40 18.43 5.29 12.94
N GLU A 41 17.33 5.76 13.54
CA GLU A 41 15.98 5.44 13.09
C GLU A 41 15.45 6.55 12.19
N ILE A 42 14.96 6.18 11.00
CA ILE A 42 14.50 7.13 9.98
C ILE A 42 13.11 6.72 9.50
N ASP A 43 12.13 7.62 9.64
CA ASP A 43 10.82 7.53 9.00
C ASP A 43 10.80 8.46 7.78
N CYS A 44 10.71 7.89 6.59
CA CYS A 44 10.84 8.61 5.33
C CYS A 44 9.73 8.27 4.33
N GLU A 45 9.59 9.14 3.34
CA GLU A 45 8.78 8.90 2.15
C GLU A 45 9.32 7.72 1.33
N ALA A 46 8.44 7.03 0.61
CA ALA A 46 8.81 5.94 -0.28
C ALA A 46 9.83 6.39 -1.35
N GLY A 47 10.79 5.51 -1.65
CA GLY A 47 11.85 5.80 -2.63
C GLY A 47 12.90 6.80 -2.15
N THR A 48 13.06 6.97 -0.83
CA THR A 48 14.21 7.66 -0.23
C THR A 48 15.41 6.72 -0.21
N TYR A 49 16.54 7.14 -0.78
CA TYR A 49 17.78 6.39 -0.77
C TYR A 49 18.57 6.68 0.52
N ILE A 50 18.47 5.76 1.48
CA ILE A 50 19.18 5.86 2.78
C ILE A 50 20.70 5.84 2.60
N ARG A 51 21.21 5.10 1.59
CA ARG A 51 22.64 5.11 1.26
C ARG A 51 23.15 6.49 0.85
N THR A 52 22.40 7.20 0.00
CA THR A 52 22.72 8.59 -0.37
C THR A 52 22.66 9.49 0.85
N MET A 53 21.62 9.32 1.68
CA MET A 53 21.46 10.11 2.91
C MET A 53 22.61 9.91 3.89
N ALA A 54 23.15 8.69 4.04
CA ALA A 54 24.33 8.43 4.87
C ALA A 54 25.55 9.23 4.40
N ARG A 55 25.79 9.28 3.08
CA ARG A 55 26.84 10.11 2.48
C ARG A 55 26.59 11.60 2.76
N ASP A 56 25.36 12.07 2.57
CA ASP A 56 24.99 13.48 2.77
C ASP A 56 25.15 13.90 4.24
N ILE A 57 24.80 13.03 5.19
CA ILE A 57 25.03 13.25 6.63
C ILE A 57 26.54 13.40 6.89
N GLY A 58 27.36 12.53 6.29
CA GLY A 58 28.81 12.62 6.38
C GLY A 58 29.35 13.98 5.91
N LEU A 59 28.93 14.42 4.72
CA LEU A 59 29.31 15.73 4.18
C LEU A 59 28.95 16.88 5.14
N LEU A 60 27.77 16.82 5.77
CA LEU A 60 27.32 17.86 6.71
C LEU A 60 28.11 17.89 8.02
N ILE A 61 28.60 16.74 8.50
CA ILE A 61 29.41 16.65 9.72
C ILE A 61 30.92 16.67 9.42
N ASN A 62 31.30 16.93 8.16
CA ASN A 62 32.67 16.92 7.67
C ASN A 62 33.42 15.61 7.99
N ARG A 63 32.73 14.47 7.85
CA ARG A 63 33.30 13.12 7.98
C ARG A 63 32.85 12.25 6.82
N ARG A 64 33.67 11.27 6.43
CA ARG A 64 33.20 10.24 5.50
C ARG A 64 32.27 9.30 6.26
N CYS A 65 31.01 9.21 5.83
CA CYS A 65 30.05 8.25 6.33
C CYS A 65 29.61 7.31 5.20
N GLU A 66 29.49 6.04 5.53
CA GLU A 66 29.03 5.00 4.63
C GLU A 66 27.96 4.16 5.33
N LEU A 67 26.97 3.69 4.57
CA LEU A 67 25.93 2.83 5.11
C LEU A 67 26.51 1.42 5.29
N VAL A 68 26.71 1.01 6.54
CA VAL A 68 27.23 -0.32 6.89
C VAL A 68 26.09 -1.34 6.90
N GLU A 69 25.03 -1.06 7.64
CA GLU A 69 23.85 -1.93 7.76
C GLU A 69 22.56 -1.14 7.59
N LEU A 70 21.51 -1.82 7.11
CA LEU A 70 20.19 -1.26 6.98
C LEU A 70 19.12 -2.32 7.23
N ARG A 71 18.26 -2.07 8.21
CA ARG A 71 17.06 -2.87 8.47
C ARG A 71 15.81 -2.02 8.27
N ARG A 72 14.91 -2.47 7.40
CA ARG A 72 13.58 -1.86 7.26
C ARG A 72 12.64 -2.50 8.28
N ASN A 73 12.27 -1.74 9.32
CA ASN A 73 11.36 -2.21 10.37
C ASN A 73 9.87 -2.02 10.03
N ARG A 74 9.54 -1.18 9.04
CA ARG A 74 8.17 -0.90 8.62
C ARG A 74 8.07 -0.64 7.11
N SER A 75 7.00 -1.12 6.49
CA SER A 75 6.62 -0.81 5.11
C SER A 75 5.10 -0.64 5.01
N GLY A 76 4.63 0.60 4.87
CA GLY A 76 3.20 0.90 4.90
C GLY A 76 2.58 0.49 6.24
N ILE A 77 1.62 -0.43 6.18
CA ILE A 77 0.94 -0.99 7.35
C ILE A 77 1.70 -2.16 8.00
N PHE A 78 2.68 -2.74 7.32
CA PHE A 78 3.40 -3.91 7.82
C PHE A 78 4.60 -3.50 8.67
N ASN A 79 4.76 -4.16 9.80
CA ASN A 79 5.89 -4.02 10.72
C ASN A 79 6.64 -5.37 10.87
N LEU A 80 7.60 -5.43 11.79
CA LEU A 80 8.37 -6.66 12.06
C LEU A 80 7.52 -7.82 12.58
N GLU A 81 6.38 -7.57 13.23
CA GLU A 81 5.47 -8.61 13.74
C GLU A 81 4.73 -9.32 12.60
N ASN A 82 4.67 -8.70 11.42
CA ASN A 82 4.09 -9.31 10.22
C ASN A 82 5.13 -10.07 9.37
N CYS A 83 6.41 -10.03 9.76
CA CYS A 83 7.46 -10.70 9.00
C CYS A 83 7.44 -12.20 9.29
N VAL A 84 7.56 -12.98 8.22
CA VAL A 84 7.79 -14.43 8.26
C VAL A 84 9.17 -14.70 7.67
N SER A 85 9.89 -15.64 8.26
CA SER A 85 11.17 -16.12 7.76
C SER A 85 10.96 -17.07 6.57
N MET A 86 12.03 -17.25 5.78
CA MET A 86 11.98 -18.20 4.66
C MET A 86 11.85 -19.65 5.13
N GLN A 87 12.35 -19.96 6.33
CA GLN A 87 12.24 -21.27 6.96
C GLN A 87 10.79 -21.56 7.35
N GLU A 88 10.12 -20.63 8.03
CA GLU A 88 8.70 -20.77 8.38
C GLU A 88 7.83 -20.95 7.14
N LEU A 89 8.11 -20.20 6.07
CA LEU A 89 7.41 -20.35 4.81
C LEU A 89 7.65 -21.74 4.18
N ALA A 90 8.90 -22.22 4.16
CA ALA A 90 9.23 -23.53 3.61
C ALA A 90 8.53 -24.67 4.37
N ASP A 91 8.54 -24.60 5.71
CA ASP A 91 7.88 -25.58 6.57
C ASP A 91 6.36 -25.58 6.36
N ALA A 92 5.73 -24.40 6.26
CA ALA A 92 4.30 -24.28 6.00
C ALA A 92 3.90 -24.85 4.63
N VAL A 93 4.73 -24.62 3.60
CA VAL A 93 4.50 -25.20 2.26
C VAL A 93 4.62 -26.72 2.30
N TRP A 94 5.62 -27.27 2.99
CA TRP A 94 5.79 -28.71 3.12
C TRP A 94 4.60 -29.35 3.87
N LEU A 95 4.15 -28.76 4.97
CA LEU A 95 2.98 -29.25 5.72
C LEU A 95 1.70 -29.23 4.87
N TRP A 96 1.51 -28.18 4.07
CA TRP A 96 0.39 -28.12 3.14
C TRP A 96 0.45 -29.26 2.11
N GLN A 97 1.58 -29.42 1.41
CA GLN A 97 1.69 -30.36 0.29
C GLN A 97 1.75 -31.82 0.73
N GLU A 98 2.55 -32.12 1.77
CA GLU A 98 2.85 -33.50 2.17
C GLU A 98 1.92 -34.03 3.26
N LYS A 99 1.27 -33.13 4.01
CA LYS A 99 0.38 -33.48 5.13
C LYS A 99 -1.05 -32.98 4.97
N GLY A 100 -1.36 -32.26 3.88
CA GLY A 100 -2.69 -31.69 3.66
C GLY A 100 -3.07 -30.63 4.71
N GLN A 101 -2.10 -30.03 5.41
CA GLN A 101 -2.36 -29.06 6.47
C GLN A 101 -2.35 -27.63 5.92
N GLU A 102 -3.41 -27.27 5.20
CA GLU A 102 -3.58 -25.93 4.58
C GLU A 102 -3.48 -24.77 5.57
N ASP A 103 -3.95 -24.98 6.80
CA ASP A 103 -3.90 -23.98 7.88
C ASP A 103 -2.49 -23.45 8.16
N ALA A 104 -1.45 -24.26 7.91
CA ALA A 104 -0.07 -23.83 8.11
C ALA A 104 0.28 -22.65 7.20
N LEU A 105 -0.13 -22.70 5.93
CA LEU A 105 0.10 -21.65 4.96
C LEU A 105 -0.84 -20.45 5.19
N MET A 106 -2.10 -20.71 5.54
CA MET A 106 -3.11 -19.67 5.79
C MET A 106 -2.77 -18.77 6.99
N ARG A 107 -1.97 -19.26 7.96
CA ARG A 107 -1.46 -18.44 9.07
C ARG A 107 -0.38 -17.44 8.64
N LEU A 108 0.34 -17.72 7.56
CA LEU A 108 1.44 -16.87 7.07
C LEU A 108 0.96 -15.86 6.02
N ILE A 109 0.05 -16.27 5.14
CA ILE A 109 -0.43 -15.44 4.04
C ILE A 109 -1.47 -14.45 4.53
N GLN A 110 -1.17 -13.17 4.31
CA GLN A 110 -2.05 -12.07 4.68
C GLN A 110 -3.00 -11.70 3.52
N PRO A 111 -4.28 -11.40 3.80
CA PRO A 111 -5.23 -11.02 2.76
C PRO A 111 -4.90 -9.64 2.16
N MET A 112 -5.15 -9.47 0.86
CA MET A 112 -4.82 -8.24 0.12
C MET A 112 -5.64 -7.03 0.60
N GLU A 113 -6.82 -7.25 1.17
CA GLU A 113 -7.70 -6.26 1.78
C GLU A 113 -7.00 -5.39 2.83
N LEU A 114 -5.92 -5.91 3.44
CA LEU A 114 -5.10 -5.15 4.39
C LEU A 114 -4.41 -3.97 3.71
N LEU A 115 -3.94 -4.13 2.48
CA LEU A 115 -3.23 -3.09 1.72
C LEU A 115 -4.10 -1.85 1.47
N THR A 116 -5.42 -2.05 1.44
CA THR A 116 -6.38 -1.00 1.09
C THR A 116 -7.04 -0.34 2.30
N ARG A 117 -6.66 -0.68 3.53
CA ARG A 117 -7.21 -0.10 4.77
C ARG A 117 -7.09 1.43 4.89
N ARG A 118 -6.11 2.03 4.20
CA ARG A 118 -5.90 3.48 4.18
C ARG A 118 -6.86 4.24 3.27
N TYR A 119 -7.59 3.54 2.42
CA TYR A 119 -8.52 4.14 1.45
C TYR A 119 -9.93 4.19 2.03
N PRO A 120 -10.73 5.21 1.71
CA PRO A 120 -12.15 5.22 2.03
C PRO A 120 -12.84 4.00 1.42
N LYS A 121 -13.65 3.32 2.22
CA LYS A 121 -14.29 2.04 1.87
C LYS A 121 -15.66 2.25 1.23
N VAL A 122 -15.82 1.84 -0.03
CA VAL A 122 -17.10 1.83 -0.74
C VAL A 122 -17.63 0.40 -0.82
N ILE A 123 -18.89 0.17 -0.45
CA ILE A 123 -19.53 -1.15 -0.49
C ILE A 123 -20.51 -1.20 -1.65
N VAL A 124 -20.50 -2.30 -2.40
CA VAL A 124 -21.33 -2.50 -3.59
C VAL A 124 -22.16 -3.78 -3.53
N LYS A 125 -23.23 -3.81 -4.30
CA LYS A 125 -24.05 -5.01 -4.52
C LYS A 125 -23.25 -6.08 -5.27
N ASP A 126 -23.62 -7.34 -5.07
CA ASP A 126 -23.05 -8.50 -5.77
C ASP A 126 -23.08 -8.35 -7.30
N SER A 127 -24.20 -7.83 -7.84
CA SER A 127 -24.34 -7.55 -9.27
C SER A 127 -23.35 -6.51 -9.78
N ALA A 128 -23.06 -5.49 -8.98
CA ALA A 128 -22.09 -4.46 -9.31
C ALA A 128 -20.65 -4.98 -9.19
N ALA A 129 -20.36 -5.81 -8.18
CA ALA A 129 -19.06 -6.48 -8.06
C ALA A 129 -18.73 -7.33 -9.30
N ALA A 130 -19.71 -8.10 -9.80
CA ALA A 130 -19.56 -8.88 -11.03
C ALA A 130 -19.24 -7.99 -12.25
N SER A 131 -19.95 -6.88 -12.44
CA SER A 131 -19.67 -5.95 -13.55
C SER A 131 -18.33 -5.23 -13.42
N LEU A 132 -17.96 -4.82 -12.21
CA LEU A 132 -16.67 -4.18 -11.90
C LEU A 132 -15.49 -5.13 -12.18
N ALA A 133 -15.63 -6.42 -11.89
CA ALA A 133 -14.63 -7.44 -12.19
C ALA A 133 -14.31 -7.53 -13.70
N HIS A 134 -15.26 -7.13 -14.55
CA HIS A 134 -15.09 -7.03 -16.01
C HIS A 134 -14.69 -5.62 -16.50
N GLY A 135 -14.33 -4.71 -15.59
CA GLY A 135 -13.86 -3.36 -15.93
C GLY A 135 -14.96 -2.33 -16.20
N SER A 136 -16.24 -2.65 -15.92
CA SER A 136 -17.30 -1.63 -15.98
C SER A 136 -17.10 -0.58 -14.88
N PRO A 137 -17.55 0.67 -15.06
CA PRO A 137 -17.55 1.66 -13.99
C PRO A 137 -18.57 1.32 -12.90
N LEU A 138 -18.39 1.88 -11.69
CA LEU A 138 -19.38 1.78 -10.63
C LEU A 138 -20.55 2.73 -10.94
N MET A 139 -21.74 2.17 -11.10
CA MET A 139 -22.98 2.94 -11.25
C MET A 139 -23.67 3.16 -9.90
N LYS A 140 -24.38 4.28 -9.75
CA LYS A 140 -25.13 4.66 -8.53
C LYS A 140 -26.08 3.57 -8.03
N PRO A 141 -26.86 2.85 -8.88
CA PRO A 141 -27.74 1.78 -8.39
C PRO A 141 -27.00 0.58 -7.78
N GLY A 142 -25.72 0.41 -8.10
CA GLY A 142 -24.85 -0.65 -7.58
C GLY A 142 -24.17 -0.32 -6.25
N LEU A 143 -24.21 0.95 -5.84
CA LEU A 143 -23.66 1.43 -4.58
C LEU A 143 -24.56 1.02 -3.40
N VAL A 144 -23.97 0.49 -2.34
CA VAL A 144 -24.65 0.20 -1.07
C VAL A 144 -24.33 1.27 -0.04
N SER A 145 -23.05 1.55 0.18
CA SER A 145 -22.62 2.56 1.15
C SER A 145 -21.24 3.12 0.80
N MET A 146 -20.96 4.31 1.32
CA MET A 146 -19.66 5.01 1.23
C MET A 146 -19.50 5.89 2.48
N PRO A 147 -18.28 6.26 2.88
CA PRO A 147 -18.07 7.15 4.01
C PRO A 147 -18.41 8.58 3.59
N ASP A 148 -18.78 9.43 4.55
CA ASP A 148 -19.14 10.82 4.28
C ASP A 148 -17.93 11.69 3.90
N SER A 149 -18.20 12.81 3.24
CA SER A 149 -17.22 13.88 2.92
C SER A 149 -15.99 13.43 2.13
N VAL A 150 -16.14 12.43 1.26
CA VAL A 150 -15.12 12.08 0.27
C VAL A 150 -15.30 12.95 -0.97
N LYS A 151 -14.27 13.75 -1.28
CA LYS A 151 -14.27 14.64 -2.45
C LYS A 151 -14.14 13.85 -3.77
N ALA A 152 -14.64 14.44 -4.85
CA ALA A 152 -14.35 14.00 -6.21
C ALA A 152 -12.84 13.94 -6.48
N GLY A 153 -12.42 12.98 -7.31
CA GLY A 153 -11.02 12.71 -7.63
C GLY A 153 -10.25 11.94 -6.56
N HIS A 154 -10.84 11.64 -5.40
CA HIS A 154 -10.19 10.78 -4.41
C HIS A 154 -10.27 9.31 -4.81
N GLU A 155 -9.17 8.60 -4.52
CA GLU A 155 -9.09 7.15 -4.64
C GLU A 155 -9.79 6.47 -3.47
N VAL A 156 -10.61 5.47 -3.78
CA VAL A 156 -11.41 4.67 -2.86
C VAL A 156 -11.18 3.18 -3.12
N ALA A 157 -11.39 2.36 -2.10
CA ALA A 157 -11.37 0.91 -2.23
C ALA A 157 -12.80 0.38 -2.24
N ILE A 158 -13.16 -0.32 -3.31
CA ILE A 158 -14.49 -0.92 -3.51
C ILE A 158 -14.49 -2.35 -2.96
N TYR A 159 -15.50 -2.68 -2.17
CA TYR A 159 -15.66 -3.97 -1.53
C TYR A 159 -17.03 -4.58 -1.77
N THR A 160 -17.09 -5.91 -1.73
CA THR A 160 -18.35 -6.66 -1.64
C THR A 160 -18.97 -6.54 -0.25
N LEU A 161 -20.22 -6.97 -0.10
CA LEU A 161 -20.88 -7.10 1.20
C LEU A 161 -20.17 -8.10 2.14
N LYS A 162 -19.44 -9.07 1.58
CA LYS A 162 -18.65 -10.06 2.33
C LYS A 162 -17.28 -9.53 2.77
N GLY A 163 -16.93 -8.31 2.36
CA GLY A 163 -15.65 -7.68 2.70
C GLY A 163 -14.50 -8.06 1.78
N GLU A 164 -14.75 -8.65 0.62
CA GLU A 164 -13.72 -8.92 -0.40
C GLU A 164 -13.41 -7.65 -1.19
N LEU A 165 -12.14 -7.40 -1.46
CA LEU A 165 -11.70 -6.26 -2.25
C LEU A 165 -11.99 -6.48 -3.73
N VAL A 166 -12.77 -5.57 -4.33
CA VAL A 166 -13.15 -5.61 -5.74
C VAL A 166 -12.16 -4.86 -6.61
N ALA A 167 -11.92 -3.59 -6.26
CA ALA A 167 -11.11 -2.68 -7.06
C ALA A 167 -10.64 -1.47 -6.25
N LEU A 168 -9.56 -0.83 -6.73
CA LEU A 168 -9.26 0.57 -6.42
C LEU A 168 -9.86 1.44 -7.52
N ALA A 169 -10.56 2.50 -7.14
CA ALA A 169 -11.27 3.37 -8.06
C ALA A 169 -11.14 4.83 -7.67
N GLU A 170 -11.28 5.72 -8.65
CA GLU A 170 -11.40 7.16 -8.41
C GLU A 170 -12.87 7.56 -8.41
N LEU A 171 -13.31 8.33 -7.41
CA LEU A 171 -14.64 8.90 -7.39
C LEU A 171 -14.76 10.04 -8.42
N LEU A 172 -15.81 10.01 -9.23
CA LEU A 172 -16.08 11.06 -10.23
C LEU A 172 -16.78 12.28 -9.61
N PHE A 173 -17.47 12.08 -8.49
CA PHE A 173 -18.26 13.08 -7.78
C PHE A 173 -18.00 12.96 -6.28
N SER A 174 -18.27 14.02 -5.52
CA SER A 174 -18.25 13.97 -4.06
C SER A 174 -19.40 13.13 -3.51
N THR A 175 -19.23 12.62 -2.28
CA THR A 175 -20.25 11.87 -1.55
C THR A 175 -21.61 12.57 -1.48
N GLU A 176 -21.61 13.88 -1.28
CA GLU A 176 -22.79 14.73 -1.20
C GLU A 176 -23.51 14.81 -2.57
N GLU A 177 -22.75 14.98 -3.65
CA GLU A 177 -23.28 14.98 -5.02
C GLU A 177 -23.82 13.59 -5.41
N ILE A 178 -23.14 12.53 -4.99
CA ILE A 178 -23.56 11.14 -5.24
C ILE A 178 -24.85 10.82 -4.48
N ALA A 179 -25.04 11.38 -3.28
CA ALA A 179 -26.26 11.21 -2.51
C ALA A 179 -27.47 11.87 -3.18
N ALA A 180 -27.27 13.04 -3.82
CA ALA A 180 -28.31 13.79 -4.52
C ALA A 180 -28.69 13.23 -5.93
N LYS A 181 -27.97 12.22 -6.42
CA LYS A 181 -28.20 11.62 -7.76
C LYS A 181 -29.06 10.36 -7.67
N ASP A 182 -30.03 10.24 -8.59
CA ASP A 182 -30.84 9.02 -8.75
C ASP A 182 -30.15 7.94 -9.61
N SER A 183 -29.27 8.33 -10.53
CA SER A 183 -28.57 7.42 -11.44
C SER A 183 -27.24 8.00 -11.97
N GLY A 184 -26.48 7.18 -12.70
CA GLY A 184 -25.24 7.57 -13.37
C GLY A 184 -23.97 6.92 -12.80
N GLU A 185 -22.84 7.18 -13.45
CA GLU A 185 -21.52 6.74 -13.00
C GLU A 185 -21.11 7.46 -11.71
N VAL A 186 -20.50 6.72 -10.80
CA VAL A 186 -20.05 7.20 -9.48
C VAL A 186 -18.53 7.13 -9.36
N ALA A 187 -17.93 6.05 -9.84
CA ALA A 187 -16.49 5.82 -9.74
C ALA A 187 -15.97 5.05 -10.95
N ARG A 188 -14.70 5.26 -11.28
CA ARG A 188 -14.01 4.53 -12.36
C ARG A 188 -12.83 3.78 -11.79
N SER A 189 -12.74 2.48 -12.09
CA SER A 189 -11.69 1.61 -11.55
C SER A 189 -10.34 1.91 -12.19
N ASN A 190 -9.32 2.10 -11.34
CA ASN A 190 -7.92 2.23 -11.74
C ASN A 190 -7.23 0.87 -11.75
N CYS A 191 -7.65 -0.04 -10.87
CA CYS A 191 -7.13 -1.40 -10.75
C CYS A 191 -8.25 -2.32 -10.27
N VAL A 192 -8.56 -3.34 -11.06
CA VAL A 192 -9.54 -4.38 -10.72
C VAL A 192 -8.78 -5.59 -10.16
N LEU A 193 -9.21 -6.07 -8.99
CA LEU A 193 -8.52 -7.13 -8.23
C LEU A 193 -9.38 -8.38 -8.07
N LEU A 194 -10.70 -8.25 -8.11
CA LEU A 194 -11.60 -9.40 -8.10
C LEU A 194 -11.58 -10.10 -9.45
N ASN A 195 -11.35 -11.42 -9.43
CA ASN A 195 -11.38 -12.23 -10.63
C ASN A 195 -12.79 -12.29 -11.24
N PRO A 196 -12.92 -12.22 -12.58
CA PRO A 196 -14.18 -12.48 -13.26
C PRO A 196 -14.76 -13.85 -12.89
N GLY A 197 -16.08 -13.93 -12.74
CA GLY A 197 -16.81 -15.18 -12.47
C GLY A 197 -16.94 -15.57 -11.00
N VAL A 198 -16.29 -14.88 -10.07
CA VAL A 198 -16.49 -15.09 -8.61
C VAL A 198 -17.92 -14.76 -8.19
N TYR A 199 -18.50 -13.72 -8.80
CA TYR A 199 -19.90 -13.33 -8.62
C TYR A 199 -20.68 -13.55 -9.93
N PRO A 200 -21.92 -14.07 -9.85
CA PRO A 200 -22.72 -14.31 -11.04
C PRO A 200 -23.11 -12.98 -11.71
N ARG A 201 -23.05 -12.96 -13.05
CA ARG A 201 -23.60 -11.84 -13.81
C ARG A 201 -25.12 -11.92 -13.75
N PHE A 202 -25.74 -10.89 -13.21
CA PHE A 202 -27.16 -10.68 -13.40
C PHE A 202 -27.37 -10.30 -14.86
N LYS A 203 -27.90 -11.23 -15.65
CA LYS A 203 -28.48 -10.89 -16.95
C LYS A 203 -29.76 -10.11 -16.64
N ALA A 204 -29.84 -8.89 -17.18
CA ALA A 204 -31.07 -8.11 -17.21
C ALA A 204 -32.16 -8.87 -17.99
#